data_AF-A0A958YBY3-F1
#
_entry.id   AF-A0A958YBY3-F1
#
_cell.length_a   1.000
_cell.length_b   1.000
_cell.length_c   1.000
_cell.angle_alpha   90.00
_cell.angle_beta   90.00
_cell.angle_gamma   90.00
#
_symmetry.space_group_name_H-M   'P 1'
#
loop_
_entity.id
_entity.type
_entity.pdbx_description
1 polymer ?
#
loop_
_entity_poly.entity_id
_entity_poly.type
_entity_poly.pdbx_seq_one_letter_code
_entity_poly.pdbx_strand_id
1 'polypeptide(L)'
;MNSSTVIVEGKVIAKTSYWDTRHFNIYTVNRVEVYKVFKGAYVEEINVITPGGTIGTDAEVVTPSLQLDIEDKGVFMLFEDNMLLDAPHALAQKFKPYSGPQGYYKYNVIDNLVINPFHVEEGIANFYQSVIQLTGIDPIEVRPFAFNRTANRSQEDNQAIAIVTFSPTTVTAGTKTILTINGTDFGTTPQNVGFRNSDDGGSSYVFALASQILTWTDTQITVEVPSKAGTGTIAIINSAGDTILASSSSSLAVDYAQLNATYDAGSGDYAYQT
;
A
#
# COMPACT_ATOMS: atom_id res chain seq x y z
N MET A 1 -10.36 15.42 -12.05
CA MET A 1 -11.53 14.55 -12.28
C MET A 1 -12.17 14.75 -13.66
N ASN A 2 -12.50 15.96 -14.11
CA ASN A 2 -13.21 16.14 -15.41
C ASN A 2 -12.50 15.53 -16.61
N SER A 3 -11.18 15.57 -16.62
CA SER A 3 -10.37 15.12 -17.76
C SER A 3 -10.10 13.61 -17.78
N SER A 4 -10.33 12.83 -16.72
CA SER A 4 -10.13 11.37 -16.76
C SER A 4 -11.26 10.68 -17.53
N THR A 5 -10.97 9.63 -18.28
CA THR A 5 -11.98 8.85 -19.00
C THR A 5 -12.66 7.83 -18.10
N VAL A 6 -11.94 7.32 -17.11
CA VAL A 6 -12.42 6.34 -16.14
C VAL A 6 -12.09 6.80 -14.72
N ILE A 7 -13.02 6.61 -13.79
CA ILE A 7 -12.82 6.84 -12.36
C ILE A 7 -13.38 5.63 -11.62
N VAL A 8 -12.52 4.91 -10.91
CA VAL A 8 -12.89 3.71 -10.15
C VAL A 8 -12.36 3.78 -8.73
N GLU A 9 -13.10 3.20 -7.80
CA GLU A 9 -12.56 2.76 -6.51
C GLU A 9 -12.13 1.30 -6.62
N GLY A 10 -10.96 0.99 -6.10
CA GLY A 10 -10.47 -0.39 -6.11
C GLY A 10 -9.33 -0.66 -5.13
N LYS A 11 -8.90 -1.92 -5.13
CA LYS A 11 -7.74 -2.42 -4.38
C LYS A 11 -6.73 -3.07 -5.30
N VAL A 12 -5.46 -2.77 -5.12
CA VAL A 12 -4.36 -3.45 -5.84
C VAL A 12 -4.24 -4.89 -5.31
N ILE A 13 -4.43 -5.87 -6.19
CA ILE A 13 -4.40 -7.31 -5.85
C ILE A 13 -3.19 -8.04 -6.42
N ALA A 14 -2.49 -7.47 -7.40
CA ALA A 14 -1.27 -8.03 -7.96
C ALA A 14 -0.42 -6.93 -8.62
N LYS A 15 0.90 -7.16 -8.66
CA LYS A 15 1.88 -6.33 -9.34
C LYS A 15 2.76 -7.23 -10.21
N THR A 16 3.05 -6.83 -11.44
CA THR A 16 3.98 -7.57 -12.33
C THR A 16 4.65 -6.61 -13.29
N SER A 17 5.98 -6.71 -13.43
CA SER A 17 6.76 -5.83 -14.30
C SER A 17 6.96 -6.43 -15.69
N TYR A 18 6.94 -5.58 -16.71
CA TYR A 18 7.18 -5.93 -18.11
C TYR A 18 8.03 -4.86 -18.81
N TRP A 19 8.90 -5.29 -19.71
CA TRP A 19 9.55 -4.40 -20.66
C TRP A 19 8.50 -3.86 -21.63
N ASP A 20 8.70 -2.64 -22.13
CA ASP A 20 8.03 -2.23 -23.36
C ASP A 20 8.51 -3.09 -24.54
N THR A 21 7.73 -3.16 -25.63
CA THR A 21 8.08 -4.00 -26.79
C THR A 21 9.38 -3.59 -27.49
N ARG A 22 9.94 -2.42 -27.18
CA ARG A 22 11.24 -1.96 -27.69
C ARG A 22 12.39 -2.24 -26.72
N HIS A 23 12.09 -2.78 -25.53
CA HIS A 23 13.03 -3.01 -24.44
C HIS A 23 13.78 -1.73 -24.01
N PHE A 24 13.10 -0.58 -24.01
CA PHE A 24 13.70 0.68 -23.55
C PHE A 24 13.39 1.01 -22.10
N ASN A 25 12.17 0.74 -21.64
CA ASN A 25 11.77 1.03 -20.26
C ASN A 25 11.00 -0.16 -19.66
N ILE A 26 11.07 -0.28 -18.34
CA ILE A 26 10.30 -1.20 -17.52
C ILE A 26 9.06 -0.50 -16.99
N TYR A 27 7.95 -1.22 -17.01
CA TYR A 27 6.67 -0.76 -16.47
C TYR A 27 6.05 -1.83 -15.58
N THR A 28 5.34 -1.39 -14.55
CA THR A 28 4.60 -2.26 -13.64
C THR A 28 3.12 -2.23 -13.99
N VAL A 29 2.56 -3.43 -14.19
CA VAL A 29 1.13 -3.69 -14.31
C VAL A 29 0.59 -3.94 -12.91
N ASN A 30 -0.24 -3.03 -12.41
CA ASN A 30 -0.94 -3.16 -11.14
C ASN A 30 -2.37 -3.63 -11.43
N ARG A 31 -2.69 -4.88 -11.12
CA ARG A 31 -4.06 -5.39 -11.26
C ARG A 31 -4.90 -4.90 -10.09
N VAL A 32 -5.98 -4.20 -10.40
CA VAL A 32 -6.87 -3.59 -9.42
C VAL A 32 -8.23 -4.26 -9.46
N GLU A 33 -8.65 -4.81 -8.34
CA GLU A 33 -10.03 -5.25 -8.09
C GLU A 33 -10.91 -4.01 -7.88
N VAL A 34 -12.00 -3.89 -8.64
CA VAL A 34 -12.88 -2.72 -8.62
C VAL A 34 -14.06 -2.94 -7.67
N TYR A 35 -14.29 -1.96 -6.78
CA TYR A 35 -15.46 -1.93 -5.90
C TYR A 35 -16.57 -1.04 -6.44
N LYS A 36 -16.22 0.12 -6.99
CA LYS A 36 -17.19 1.08 -7.56
C LYS A 36 -16.64 1.75 -8.81
N VAL A 37 -17.54 2.05 -9.76
CA VAL A 37 -17.24 2.86 -10.94
C VAL A 37 -17.97 4.20 -10.84
N PHE A 38 -17.22 5.29 -10.67
CA PHE A 38 -17.77 6.66 -10.61
C PHE A 38 -17.89 7.29 -12.00
N LYS A 39 -17.09 6.80 -12.97
CA LYS A 39 -17.12 7.25 -14.37
C LYS A 39 -16.55 6.15 -15.27
N GLY A 40 -17.24 5.82 -16.35
CA GLY A 40 -16.85 4.77 -17.29
C GLY A 40 -17.86 3.62 -17.35
N ALA A 41 -17.51 2.54 -18.06
CA ALA A 41 -18.32 1.34 -18.14
C ALA A 41 -18.13 0.44 -16.90
N TYR A 42 -19.10 -0.44 -16.64
CA TYR A 42 -18.97 -1.48 -15.63
C TYR A 42 -17.73 -2.34 -15.90
N VAL A 43 -16.93 -2.56 -14.86
CA VAL A 43 -15.72 -3.37 -14.92
C VAL A 43 -15.41 -3.90 -13.53
N GLU A 44 -15.01 -5.16 -13.44
CA GLU A 44 -14.67 -5.82 -12.16
C GLU A 44 -13.19 -5.75 -11.84
N GLU A 45 -12.33 -5.73 -12.86
CA GLU A 45 -10.89 -5.67 -12.72
C GLU A 45 -10.28 -4.83 -13.84
N ILE A 46 -9.24 -4.05 -13.49
CA ILE A 46 -8.49 -3.25 -14.47
C ILE A 46 -6.99 -3.41 -14.27
N ASN A 47 -6.22 -3.07 -15.30
CA ASN A 47 -4.76 -3.02 -15.24
C ASN A 47 -4.30 -1.57 -15.24
N VAL A 48 -3.75 -1.09 -14.12
CA VAL A 48 -3.17 0.25 -14.00
C VAL A 48 -1.66 0.17 -14.23
N ILE A 49 -1.20 0.82 -15.28
CA ILE A 49 0.19 0.83 -15.73
C ILE A 49 0.93 2.00 -15.08
N THR A 50 2.03 1.71 -14.39
CA THR A 50 2.93 2.72 -13.81
C THR A 50 4.36 2.51 -14.35
N PRO A 51 5.13 3.58 -14.59
CA PRO A 51 6.52 3.45 -15.04
C PRO A 51 7.42 2.95 -13.91
N GLY A 52 8.47 2.23 -14.28
CA GLY A 52 9.37 1.56 -13.36
C GLY A 52 8.91 0.16 -12.98
N GLY A 53 9.77 -0.54 -12.25
CA GLY A 53 9.61 -1.93 -11.86
C GLY A 53 10.91 -2.70 -11.97
N THR A 54 10.82 -4.01 -11.84
CA THR A 54 11.97 -4.90 -11.76
C THR A 54 11.72 -6.17 -12.57
N ILE A 55 12.66 -6.56 -13.43
CA ILE A 55 12.58 -7.77 -14.26
C ILE A 55 13.94 -8.46 -14.29
N GLY A 56 14.03 -9.64 -13.69
CA GLY A 56 15.35 -10.22 -13.44
C GLY A 56 16.24 -9.15 -12.80
N THR A 57 17.54 -9.12 -13.09
CA THR A 57 18.48 -8.21 -12.44
C THR A 57 18.33 -6.72 -12.80
N ASP A 58 17.41 -6.38 -13.71
CA ASP A 58 17.19 -5.02 -14.17
C ASP A 58 16.08 -4.35 -13.35
N ALA A 59 16.36 -3.15 -12.85
CA ALA A 59 15.40 -2.34 -12.13
C ALA A 59 15.36 -0.91 -12.70
N GLU A 60 14.16 -0.39 -12.92
CA GLU A 60 13.95 1.00 -13.31
C GLU A 60 13.14 1.71 -12.25
N VAL A 61 13.68 2.82 -11.75
CA VAL A 61 13.02 3.68 -10.77
C VAL A 61 12.75 5.02 -11.42
N VAL A 62 11.47 5.37 -11.52
CA VAL A 62 11.04 6.64 -12.13
C VAL A 62 10.53 7.58 -11.06
N THR A 63 11.07 8.79 -11.00
CA THR A 63 10.63 9.84 -10.08
C THR A 63 10.46 11.18 -10.80
N PRO A 64 9.34 11.91 -10.60
CA PRO A 64 8.16 11.52 -9.83
C PRO A 64 7.29 10.51 -10.59
N SER A 65 6.77 9.49 -9.91
CA SER A 65 5.80 8.55 -10.46
C SER A 65 4.83 8.07 -9.38
N LEU A 66 3.66 7.59 -9.80
CA LEU A 66 2.74 6.93 -8.88
C LEU A 66 3.32 5.57 -8.49
N GLN A 67 3.51 5.37 -7.19
CA GLN A 67 3.91 4.09 -6.61
C GLN A 67 2.67 3.47 -5.95
N LEU A 68 2.41 2.21 -6.28
CA LEU A 68 1.28 1.42 -5.77
C LEU A 68 1.81 0.14 -5.15
N ASP A 69 1.27 -0.27 -4.01
CA ASP A 69 1.58 -1.54 -3.36
C ASP A 69 0.37 -2.45 -3.29
N ILE A 70 0.59 -3.76 -3.17
CA ILE A 70 -0.50 -4.72 -2.97
C ILE A 70 -1.25 -4.33 -1.69
N GLU A 71 -2.58 -4.49 -1.69
CA GLU A 71 -3.54 -4.01 -0.67
C GLU A 71 -3.77 -2.49 -0.64
N ASP A 72 -3.10 -1.69 -1.47
CA ASP A 72 -3.45 -0.28 -1.61
C ASP A 72 -4.90 -0.14 -2.10
N LYS A 73 -5.70 0.61 -1.33
CA LYS A 73 -7.10 0.91 -1.59
C LYS A 73 -7.24 2.41 -1.88
N GLY A 74 -8.09 2.76 -2.84
CA GLY A 74 -8.36 4.17 -3.11
C GLY A 74 -9.15 4.41 -4.39
N VAL A 75 -9.26 5.70 -4.76
CA VAL A 75 -9.87 6.12 -6.03
C VAL A 75 -8.79 6.42 -7.06
N PHE A 76 -8.91 5.76 -8.20
CA PHE A 76 -8.05 5.92 -9.37
C PHE A 76 -8.75 6.76 -10.43
N MET A 77 -8.11 7.86 -10.84
CA MET A 77 -8.49 8.67 -12.00
C MET A 77 -7.61 8.31 -13.18
N LEU A 78 -8.22 7.75 -14.21
CA LEU A 78 -7.53 6.97 -15.22
C LEU A 78 -7.83 7.44 -16.65
N PHE A 79 -6.87 7.16 -17.52
CA PHE A 79 -7.00 7.19 -18.97
C PHE A 79 -6.78 5.81 -19.55
N GLU A 80 -7.49 5.48 -20.63
CA GLU A 80 -7.15 4.31 -21.44
C GLU A 80 -5.69 4.39 -21.89
N ASP A 81 -5.01 3.26 -21.82
CA ASP A 81 -3.61 3.15 -22.19
C ASP A 81 -3.41 2.07 -23.26
N ASN A 82 -2.78 2.47 -24.36
CA ASN A 82 -2.47 1.60 -25.49
C ASN A 82 -1.02 1.11 -25.47
N MET A 83 -0.33 1.27 -24.33
CA MET A 83 1.07 0.89 -24.20
C MET A 83 1.28 -0.60 -24.50
N LEU A 84 2.27 -0.88 -25.35
CA LEU A 84 2.61 -2.24 -25.75
C LEU A 84 3.69 -2.79 -24.82
N LEU A 85 3.37 -3.88 -24.13
CA LEU A 85 4.23 -4.57 -23.17
C LEU A 85 4.59 -5.94 -23.71
N ASP A 86 5.81 -6.39 -23.41
CA ASP A 86 6.26 -7.76 -23.68
C ASP A 86 5.71 -8.73 -22.63
N ALA A 87 4.38 -8.80 -22.54
CA ALA A 87 3.67 -9.69 -21.64
C ALA A 87 3.32 -11.02 -22.35
N PRO A 88 3.35 -12.17 -21.65
CA PRO A 88 3.08 -13.47 -22.25
C PRO A 88 1.65 -13.60 -22.78
N HIS A 89 0.73 -12.77 -22.30
CA HIS A 89 -0.66 -12.69 -22.73
C HIS A 89 -1.10 -11.25 -22.92
N ALA A 90 -2.02 -11.03 -23.86
CA ALA A 90 -2.63 -9.71 -24.05
C ALA A 90 -3.39 -9.28 -22.80
N LEU A 91 -2.97 -8.16 -22.21
CA LEU A 91 -3.64 -7.55 -21.08
C LEU A 91 -4.87 -6.77 -21.57
N ALA A 92 -6.05 -7.16 -21.08
CA ALA A 92 -7.28 -6.42 -21.31
C ALA A 92 -7.30 -5.13 -20.48
N GLN A 93 -8.02 -4.11 -20.98
CA GLN A 93 -8.39 -2.88 -20.24
C GLN A 93 -7.23 -2.26 -19.45
N LYS A 94 -6.21 -1.82 -20.19
CA LYS A 94 -5.06 -1.11 -19.63
C LYS A 94 -5.39 0.36 -19.47
N PHE A 95 -4.96 0.91 -18.34
CA PHE A 95 -5.13 2.30 -18.01
C PHE A 95 -3.84 2.87 -17.43
N LYS A 96 -3.71 4.19 -17.49
CA LYS A 96 -2.65 4.93 -16.78
C LYS A 96 -3.24 6.05 -15.93
N PRO A 97 -2.59 6.44 -14.82
CA PRO A 97 -3.02 7.56 -14.02
C PRO A 97 -3.08 8.87 -14.81
N TYR A 98 -4.13 9.66 -14.61
CA TYR A 98 -4.35 10.94 -15.30
C TYR A 98 -3.18 11.93 -15.16
N SER A 99 -2.57 11.99 -13.97
CA SER A 99 -1.52 12.95 -13.63
C SER A 99 -0.50 12.33 -12.67
N GLY A 100 0.01 11.14 -13.04
CA GLY A 100 0.95 10.38 -12.21
C GLY A 100 0.42 10.22 -10.76
N PRO A 101 1.19 10.65 -9.73
CA PRO A 101 0.78 10.58 -8.33
C PRO A 101 -0.55 11.27 -8.00
N GLN A 102 -0.91 12.36 -8.71
CA GLN A 102 -2.16 13.09 -8.48
C GLN A 102 -3.38 12.34 -9.00
N GLY A 103 -3.18 11.32 -9.84
CA GLY A 103 -4.22 10.47 -10.39
C GLY A 103 -4.80 9.48 -9.39
N TYR A 104 -4.27 9.42 -8.16
CA TYR A 104 -4.66 8.43 -7.17
C TYR A 104 -4.90 9.10 -5.81
N TYR A 105 -6.02 8.73 -5.19
CA TYR A 105 -6.41 9.14 -3.85
C TYR A 105 -6.39 7.90 -2.96
N LYS A 106 -5.29 7.69 -2.24
CA LYS A 106 -5.06 6.53 -1.37
C LYS A 106 -5.91 6.64 -0.11
N TYR A 107 -6.48 5.53 0.32
CA TYR A 107 -7.18 5.42 1.60
C TYR A 107 -6.22 4.99 2.69
N ASN A 108 -6.20 5.77 3.76
CA ASN A 108 -5.75 5.32 5.06
C ASN A 108 -7.02 4.97 5.86
N VAL A 109 -7.38 3.69 5.85
CA VAL A 109 -8.61 3.21 6.51
C VAL A 109 -8.51 3.30 8.02
N ILE A 110 -7.30 3.16 8.58
CA ILE A 110 -7.03 3.23 10.03
C ILE A 110 -7.38 4.61 10.57
N ASP A 111 -6.88 5.66 9.93
CA ASP A 111 -7.10 7.04 10.35
C ASP A 111 -8.33 7.67 9.67
N ASN A 112 -9.03 6.90 8.81
CA ASN A 112 -10.17 7.35 8.01
C ASN A 112 -9.83 8.61 7.18
N LEU A 113 -8.69 8.57 6.49
CA LEU A 113 -8.19 9.65 5.64
C LEU A 113 -8.14 9.25 4.17
N VAL A 114 -8.24 10.25 3.29
CA VAL A 114 -7.96 10.16 1.86
C VAL A 114 -6.76 11.05 1.55
N ILE A 115 -5.73 10.48 0.95
CA ILE A 115 -4.42 11.12 0.79
C ILE A 115 -4.03 11.13 -0.68
N ASN A 116 -3.64 12.29 -1.19
CA ASN A 116 -2.82 12.44 -2.38
C ASN A 116 -1.66 13.42 -2.10
N PRO A 117 -0.67 13.57 -3.00
CA PRO A 117 0.52 14.38 -2.72
C PRO A 117 0.28 15.88 -2.44
N PHE A 118 -0.91 16.41 -2.72
CA PHE A 118 -1.24 17.83 -2.56
C PHE A 118 -2.46 18.06 -1.67
N HIS A 119 -3.08 16.99 -1.16
CA HIS A 119 -4.35 17.05 -0.47
C HIS A 119 -4.52 15.87 0.49
N VAL A 120 -4.94 16.19 1.71
CA VAL A 120 -5.39 15.23 2.71
C VAL A 120 -6.81 15.62 3.10
N GLU A 121 -7.73 14.67 3.03
CA GLU A 121 -9.14 14.84 3.39
C GLU A 121 -9.54 13.85 4.47
N GLU A 122 -10.26 14.32 5.49
CA GLU A 122 -10.84 13.46 6.53
C GLU A 122 -12.18 12.87 6.09
N GLY A 123 -12.34 11.58 6.29
CA GLY A 123 -13.59 10.87 6.02
C GLY A 123 -13.68 10.33 4.61
N ILE A 124 -13.48 9.02 4.46
CA ILE A 124 -13.57 8.38 3.15
C ILE A 124 -15.00 8.46 2.58
N ALA A 125 -16.01 8.37 3.45
CA ALA A 125 -17.41 8.58 3.08
C ALA A 125 -17.72 10.03 2.65
N ASN A 126 -17.02 11.03 3.21
CA ASN A 126 -17.17 12.42 2.78
C ASN A 126 -16.56 12.61 1.39
N PHE A 127 -15.37 12.06 1.19
CA PHE A 127 -14.70 12.07 -0.11
C PHE A 127 -15.56 11.46 -1.21
N TYR A 128 -16.30 10.37 -0.95
CA TYR A 128 -17.27 9.83 -1.91
C TYR A 128 -18.28 10.89 -2.39
N GLN A 129 -18.85 11.66 -1.46
CA GLN A 129 -19.80 12.71 -1.81
C GLN A 129 -19.15 13.78 -2.68
N SER A 130 -17.90 14.15 -2.39
CA SER A 130 -17.11 15.06 -3.21
C SER A 130 -16.91 14.51 -4.63
N VAL A 131 -16.58 13.22 -4.78
CA VAL A 131 -16.44 12.58 -6.10
C VAL A 131 -17.78 12.59 -6.86
N ILE A 132 -18.88 12.20 -6.22
CA ILE A 132 -20.22 12.16 -6.83
C ILE A 132 -20.65 13.56 -7.29
N GLN A 133 -20.44 14.59 -6.47
CA GLN A 133 -20.75 15.97 -6.83
C GLN A 133 -19.93 16.47 -8.03
N LEU A 134 -18.66 16.07 -8.11
CA LEU A 134 -17.77 16.46 -9.20
C LEU A 134 -18.05 15.70 -10.51
N THR A 135 -18.45 14.43 -10.44
CA THR A 135 -18.79 13.63 -11.64
C THR A 135 -20.23 13.86 -12.10
N GLY A 136 -21.14 14.19 -11.18
CA GLY A 136 -22.58 14.26 -11.42
C GLY A 136 -23.21 12.88 -11.71
N ILE A 137 -22.53 11.79 -11.35
CA ILE A 137 -22.91 10.41 -11.66
C ILE A 137 -23.05 9.62 -10.36
N ASP A 138 -24.16 8.92 -10.22
CA ASP A 138 -24.32 7.90 -9.19
C ASP A 138 -23.43 6.70 -9.51
N PRO A 139 -22.53 6.29 -8.61
CA PRO A 139 -21.55 5.26 -8.90
C PRO A 139 -22.22 3.89 -9.06
N ILE A 140 -21.71 3.11 -10.00
CA ILE A 140 -22.11 1.70 -10.15
C ILE A 140 -21.34 0.90 -9.09
N GLU A 141 -22.06 0.30 -8.15
CA GLU A 141 -21.49 -0.63 -7.18
C GLU A 141 -21.21 -1.98 -7.85
N VAL A 142 -19.96 -2.39 -7.83
CA VAL A 142 -19.49 -3.66 -8.41
C VAL A 142 -19.41 -4.70 -7.31
N ARG A 143 -18.82 -4.33 -6.16
CA ARG A 143 -18.63 -5.17 -4.98
C ARG A 143 -18.77 -4.31 -3.72
N PRO A 144 -19.27 -4.87 -2.60
CA PRO A 144 -19.37 -4.12 -1.37
C PRO A 144 -17.98 -3.75 -0.86
N PHE A 145 -17.80 -2.48 -0.51
CA PHE A 145 -16.61 -2.02 0.19
C PHE A 145 -16.98 -1.67 1.64
N ALA A 146 -16.49 -2.47 2.58
CA ALA A 146 -16.68 -2.20 4.01
C ALA A 146 -15.45 -1.47 4.56
N PHE A 147 -15.65 -0.21 4.97
CA PHE A 147 -14.74 0.40 5.94
C PHE A 147 -15.08 -0.23 7.28
N ASN A 148 -14.27 -1.18 7.76
CA ASN A 148 -14.41 -1.66 9.12
C ASN A 148 -14.03 -0.52 10.07
N ARG A 149 -14.99 0.36 10.38
CA ARG A 149 -14.93 1.17 11.59
C ARG A 149 -15.06 0.17 12.73
N THR A 150 -13.95 -0.21 13.36
CA THR A 150 -14.01 -0.77 14.71
C THR A 150 -14.52 0.33 15.66
N ALA A 151 -15.83 0.55 15.64
CA ALA A 151 -16.54 1.08 16.78
C ALA A 151 -16.71 -0.08 17.75
N ASN A 152 -16.01 -0.01 18.89
CA ASN A 152 -16.26 -0.75 20.11
C ASN A 152 -16.24 -2.28 19.97
N ARG A 153 -15.06 -2.90 20.11
CA ARG A 153 -15.01 -4.25 20.68
C ARG A 153 -15.63 -4.15 22.08
N SER A 154 -16.82 -4.71 22.24
CA SER A 154 -17.39 -5.03 23.55
C SER A 154 -16.36 -5.84 24.34
N GLN A 155 -16.08 -5.38 25.56
CA GLN A 155 -15.14 -5.96 26.52
C GLN A 155 -15.56 -7.37 26.96
N GLU A 156 -15.51 -8.40 26.12
CA GLU A 156 -15.76 -9.79 26.58
C GLU A 156 -14.93 -10.86 25.85
N ASP A 157 -13.69 -10.56 25.44
CA ASP A 157 -12.71 -11.64 25.24
C ASP A 157 -11.31 -11.15 25.66
N ASN A 158 -10.84 -11.68 26.78
CA ASN A 158 -9.73 -11.12 27.53
C ASN A 158 -8.40 -11.79 27.15
N GLN A 159 -8.04 -11.75 25.87
CA GLN A 159 -6.66 -11.83 25.36
C GLN A 159 -6.56 -11.00 24.08
N ALA A 160 -6.26 -9.71 24.25
CA ALA A 160 -6.00 -8.80 23.15
C ALA A 160 -4.52 -8.93 22.75
N ILE A 161 -4.27 -9.16 21.45
CA ILE A 161 -2.93 -9.10 20.85
C ILE A 161 -2.20 -7.86 21.38
N ALA A 162 -0.97 -8.04 21.91
CA ALA A 162 -0.26 -6.95 22.55
C ALA A 162 1.21 -6.93 22.16
N ILE A 163 1.73 -5.74 21.84
CA ILE A 163 3.17 -5.48 21.79
C ILE A 163 3.61 -5.08 23.20
N VAL A 164 4.46 -5.90 23.82
CA VAL A 164 4.92 -5.70 25.21
C VAL A 164 6.24 -4.93 25.24
N THR A 165 7.23 -5.37 24.46
CA THR A 165 8.53 -4.68 24.34
C THR A 165 9.11 -4.83 22.93
N PHE A 166 10.09 -4.00 22.61
CA PHE A 166 10.92 -4.18 21.43
C PHE A 166 12.35 -3.78 21.72
N SER A 167 13.29 -4.34 20.97
CA SER A 167 14.72 -4.05 21.09
C SER A 167 15.42 -4.18 19.74
N PRO A 168 16.35 -3.27 19.40
CA PRO A 168 16.74 -2.08 20.17
C PRO A 168 15.67 -0.97 20.11
N THR A 169 15.74 0.01 21.02
CA THR A 169 14.81 1.16 21.02
C THR A 169 15.20 2.28 20.05
N THR A 170 16.43 2.22 19.54
CA THR A 170 16.98 3.11 18.53
C THR A 170 17.53 2.26 17.39
N VAL A 171 17.11 2.56 16.16
CA VAL A 171 17.44 1.81 14.95
C VAL A 171 17.78 2.74 13.80
N THR A 172 18.22 2.15 12.69
CA THR A 172 18.34 2.82 11.40
C THR A 172 17.42 2.13 10.40
N ALA A 173 16.76 2.91 9.55
CA ALA A 173 15.79 2.44 8.57
C ALA A 173 16.48 2.05 7.25
N GLY A 174 16.05 0.96 6.63
CA GLY A 174 16.56 0.51 5.32
C GLY A 174 17.95 -0.12 5.35
N THR A 175 18.62 -0.15 6.50
CA THR A 175 20.00 -0.65 6.65
C THR A 175 20.10 -2.14 6.97
N LYS A 176 18.99 -2.88 6.84
CA LYS A 176 18.80 -4.26 7.35
C LYS A 176 18.95 -4.37 8.88
N THR A 177 18.77 -3.27 9.61
CA THR A 177 18.70 -3.33 11.08
C THR A 177 17.52 -4.21 11.49
N ILE A 178 17.80 -5.21 12.31
CA ILE A 178 16.79 -6.14 12.82
C ILE A 178 16.21 -5.58 14.13
N LEU A 179 14.89 -5.50 14.18
CA LEU A 179 14.12 -5.21 15.36
C LEU A 179 13.48 -6.51 15.88
N THR A 180 13.62 -6.77 17.18
CA THR A 180 12.88 -7.83 17.87
C THR A 180 11.70 -7.23 18.59
N ILE A 181 10.50 -7.72 18.33
CA ILE A 181 9.25 -7.30 18.95
C ILE A 181 8.75 -8.48 19.79
N ASN A 182 8.59 -8.30 21.10
CA ASN A 182 8.03 -9.30 22.00
C ASN A 182 6.63 -8.90 22.43
N GLY A 183 5.74 -9.88 22.55
CA GLY A 183 4.35 -9.64 22.88
C GLY A 183 3.60 -10.90 23.26
N THR A 184 2.28 -10.83 23.12
CA THR A 184 1.37 -11.95 23.40
C THR A 184 0.33 -12.05 22.29
N ASP A 185 -0.09 -13.29 22.00
CA ASP A 185 -1.21 -13.63 21.11
C ASP A 185 -1.04 -13.11 19.68
N PHE A 186 0.18 -13.00 19.16
CA PHE A 186 0.43 -12.66 17.77
C PHE A 186 -0.10 -13.73 16.80
N GLY A 187 -0.38 -14.94 17.30
CA GLY A 187 -0.74 -16.09 16.50
C GLY A 187 0.43 -16.62 15.67
N THR A 188 0.17 -17.64 14.87
CA THR A 188 1.17 -18.32 14.03
C THR A 188 1.12 -17.88 12.57
N THR A 189 0.08 -17.15 12.15
CA THR A 189 -0.05 -16.64 10.78
C THR A 189 0.42 -15.19 10.74
N PRO A 190 1.52 -14.89 10.02
CA PRO A 190 2.04 -13.53 9.93
C PRO A 190 0.98 -12.51 9.50
N GLN A 191 0.96 -11.38 10.20
CA GLN A 191 0.22 -10.18 9.83
C GLN A 191 1.22 -9.11 9.35
N ASN A 192 0.75 -7.89 9.09
CA ASN A 192 1.62 -6.79 8.71
C ASN A 192 2.29 -6.17 9.95
N VAL A 193 3.58 -5.84 9.83
CA VAL A 193 4.29 -5.01 10.80
C VAL A 193 4.42 -3.60 10.24
N GLY A 194 3.75 -2.64 10.88
CA GLY A 194 3.73 -1.24 10.48
C GLY A 194 4.67 -0.38 11.30
N PHE A 195 5.42 0.48 10.61
CA PHE A 195 6.25 1.55 11.18
C PHE A 195 5.69 2.91 10.75
N ARG A 196 5.79 3.95 11.58
CA ARG A 196 5.37 5.29 11.15
C ARG A 196 6.13 5.71 9.88
N ASN A 197 5.43 6.31 8.92
CA ASN A 197 6.01 6.64 7.62
C ASN A 197 6.77 7.98 7.67
N SER A 198 8.06 7.98 7.33
CA SER A 198 8.86 9.22 7.31
C SER A 198 8.46 10.22 6.23
N ASP A 199 7.85 9.75 5.13
CA ASP A 199 7.52 10.59 3.98
C ASP A 199 6.35 11.54 4.28
N ASP A 200 5.53 11.25 5.30
CA ASP A 200 4.36 12.06 5.69
C ASP A 200 4.38 12.52 7.15
N GLY A 201 5.57 12.53 7.76
CA GLY A 201 5.76 12.96 9.14
C GLY A 201 5.17 12.01 10.19
N GLY A 202 4.96 10.74 9.83
CA GLY A 202 4.42 9.71 10.72
C GLY A 202 2.90 9.67 10.77
N SER A 203 2.23 10.30 9.80
CA SER A 203 0.77 10.32 9.72
C SER A 203 0.21 8.96 9.31
N SER A 204 0.92 8.22 8.45
CA SER A 204 0.55 6.84 8.07
C SER A 204 1.57 5.81 8.55
N TYR A 205 1.34 4.55 8.17
CA TYR A 205 2.28 3.45 8.37
C TYR A 205 2.89 3.01 7.03
N VAL A 206 4.19 2.71 7.05
CA VAL A 206 4.85 1.86 6.05
C VAL A 206 4.93 0.44 6.60
N PHE A 207 4.61 -0.55 5.77
CA PHE A 207 4.68 -1.95 6.16
C PHE A 207 6.04 -2.55 5.80
N ALA A 208 6.53 -3.43 6.66
CA ALA A 208 7.63 -4.32 6.30
C ALA A 208 7.18 -5.28 5.19
N LEU A 209 8.06 -5.51 4.20
CA LEU A 209 7.84 -6.53 3.20
C LEU A 209 7.75 -7.91 3.87
N ALA A 210 7.06 -8.85 3.25
CA ALA A 210 7.03 -10.23 3.75
C ALA A 210 8.44 -10.83 3.91
N SER A 211 9.37 -10.47 3.01
CA SER A 211 10.79 -10.86 3.08
C SER A 211 11.56 -10.21 4.24
N GLN A 212 11.09 -9.08 4.76
CA GLN A 212 11.67 -8.38 5.90
C GLN A 212 11.17 -8.93 7.24
N ILE A 213 10.07 -9.68 7.25
CA ILE A 213 9.61 -10.42 8.44
C ILE A 213 10.39 -11.75 8.50
N LEU A 214 11.44 -11.78 9.32
CA LEU A 214 12.38 -12.89 9.39
C LEU A 214 11.84 -14.07 10.19
N THR A 215 11.21 -13.80 11.33
CA THR A 215 10.51 -14.81 12.13
C THR A 215 9.20 -14.27 12.68
N TRP A 216 8.20 -15.14 12.76
CA TRP A 216 6.91 -14.85 13.39
C TRP A 216 6.50 -16.02 14.27
N THR A 217 6.28 -15.74 15.54
CA THR A 217 5.73 -16.68 16.53
C THR A 217 4.66 -15.96 17.32
N ASP A 218 3.92 -16.72 18.11
CA ASP A 218 2.83 -16.17 18.94
C ASP A 218 3.30 -15.10 19.95
N THR A 219 4.58 -15.08 20.34
CA THR A 219 5.11 -14.15 21.35
C THR A 219 6.30 -13.31 20.90
N GLN A 220 6.82 -13.56 19.69
CA GLN A 220 7.99 -12.84 19.17
C GLN A 220 7.97 -12.73 17.66
N ILE A 221 8.32 -11.55 17.16
CA ILE A 221 8.53 -11.23 15.75
C ILE A 221 9.94 -10.66 15.61
N THR A 222 10.70 -11.11 14.62
CA THR A 222 11.92 -10.43 14.19
C THR A 222 11.74 -9.89 12.79
N VAL A 223 12.08 -8.61 12.60
CA VAL A 223 11.77 -7.88 11.38
C VAL A 223 12.88 -6.89 11.03
N GLU A 224 13.23 -6.77 9.75
CA GLU A 224 14.10 -5.70 9.27
C GLU A 224 13.33 -4.38 9.18
N VAL A 225 13.93 -3.28 9.66
CA VAL A 225 13.30 -1.96 9.65
C VAL A 225 13.26 -1.41 8.20
N PRO A 226 12.07 -1.14 7.62
CA PRO A 226 11.94 -0.66 6.24
C PRO A 226 12.60 0.70 6.00
N SER A 227 13.00 1.00 4.76
CA SER A 227 13.69 2.25 4.39
C SER A 227 12.88 3.52 4.62
N LYS A 228 11.54 3.44 4.61
CA LYS A 228 10.66 4.59 4.87
C LYS A 228 10.15 4.64 6.32
N ALA A 229 10.68 3.82 7.21
CA ALA A 229 10.31 3.85 8.61
C ALA A 229 10.86 5.13 9.25
N GLY A 230 10.00 5.86 9.94
CA GLY A 230 10.30 7.02 10.75
C GLY A 230 10.15 6.74 12.24
N THR A 231 10.54 7.72 13.05
CA THR A 231 10.37 7.65 14.51
C THR A 231 8.88 7.62 14.86
N GLY A 232 8.48 6.68 15.72
CA GLY A 232 7.10 6.57 16.18
C GLY A 232 6.74 5.20 16.74
N THR A 233 5.45 4.95 16.94
CA THR A 233 4.94 3.66 17.40
C THR A 233 5.07 2.59 16.31
N ILE A 234 5.24 1.33 16.73
CA ILE A 234 5.17 0.15 15.88
C ILE A 234 3.78 -0.47 16.06
N ALA A 235 3.18 -0.97 14.98
CA ALA A 235 1.88 -1.61 15.03
C ALA A 235 1.89 -2.99 14.38
N ILE A 236 1.11 -3.93 14.94
CA ILE A 236 0.66 -5.11 14.22
C ILE A 236 -0.67 -4.76 13.56
N ILE A 237 -0.73 -4.87 12.25
CA ILE A 237 -1.89 -4.50 11.43
C ILE A 237 -2.33 -5.76 10.70
N ASN A 238 -3.65 -5.96 10.57
CA ASN A 238 -4.16 -7.13 9.84
C ASN A 238 -3.61 -7.21 8.41
N SER A 239 -3.65 -8.40 7.81
CA SER A 239 -3.15 -8.63 6.45
C SER A 239 -3.75 -7.68 5.40
N ALA A 240 -5.00 -7.22 5.60
CA ALA A 240 -5.69 -6.25 4.74
C ALA A 240 -5.22 -4.79 4.90
N GLY A 241 -4.34 -4.51 5.86
CA GLY A 241 -3.73 -3.19 6.07
C GLY A 241 -4.67 -2.12 6.65
N ASP A 242 -5.83 -2.49 7.17
CA ASP A 242 -6.90 -1.55 7.54
C ASP A 242 -7.28 -1.54 9.02
N THR A 243 -6.78 -2.49 9.82
CA THR A 243 -7.11 -2.60 11.24
C THR A 243 -5.84 -2.78 12.07
N ILE A 244 -5.60 -1.86 13.02
CA ILE A 244 -4.55 -2.03 14.04
C ILE A 244 -5.00 -3.12 15.02
N LEU A 245 -4.25 -4.21 15.08
CA LEU A 245 -4.45 -5.31 16.01
C LEU A 245 -3.74 -5.06 17.35
N ALA A 246 -2.55 -4.47 17.30
CA ALA A 246 -1.77 -4.06 18.46
C ALA A 246 -0.88 -2.86 18.12
N SER A 247 -0.57 -2.01 19.10
CA SER A 247 0.40 -0.92 18.95
C SER A 247 1.34 -0.91 20.14
N SER A 248 2.61 -0.57 19.91
CA SER A 248 3.56 -0.34 20.99
C SER A 248 3.16 0.90 21.80
N SER A 249 3.40 0.84 23.12
CA SER A 249 3.19 1.99 24.02
C SER A 249 4.34 2.99 23.97
N SER A 250 5.55 2.52 23.65
CA SER A 250 6.75 3.34 23.49
C SER A 250 7.04 3.60 22.02
N SER A 251 7.68 4.74 21.74
CA SER A 251 8.16 5.10 20.42
C SER A 251 9.49 4.42 20.11
N LEU A 252 9.61 3.85 18.92
CA LEU A 252 10.89 3.48 18.31
C LEU A 252 11.55 4.75 17.78
N ALA A 253 12.82 4.97 18.12
CA ALA A 253 13.63 6.03 17.54
C ALA A 253 14.32 5.53 16.26
N VAL A 254 14.16 6.26 15.17
CA VAL A 254 14.87 6.00 13.91
C VAL A 254 15.84 7.14 13.65
N ASP A 255 17.14 6.86 13.74
CA ASP A 255 18.19 7.89 13.67
C ASP A 255 18.34 8.45 12.24
N TYR A 256 18.36 7.55 11.25
CA TYR A 256 18.39 7.89 9.84
C TYR A 256 17.81 6.76 8.99
N ALA A 257 17.47 7.07 7.75
CA ALA A 257 16.98 6.15 6.75
C ALA A 257 17.93 6.07 5.55
N GLN A 258 18.24 4.86 5.10
CA GLN A 258 18.86 4.60 3.81
C GLN A 258 17.76 4.15 2.83
N LEU A 259 17.71 4.78 1.65
CA LEU A 259 16.77 4.38 0.60
C LEU A 259 17.16 3.00 0.07
N ASN A 260 16.14 2.20 -0.22
CA ASN A 260 16.31 0.87 -0.79
C ASN A 260 15.58 0.79 -2.13
N ALA A 261 16.13 0.01 -3.05
CA ALA A 261 15.42 -0.46 -4.23
C ALA A 261 14.67 -1.75 -3.87
N THR A 262 13.40 -1.82 -4.26
CA THR A 262 12.59 -3.02 -4.11
C THR A 262 12.65 -3.86 -5.38
N TYR A 263 12.87 -5.15 -5.21
CA TYR A 263 13.13 -6.09 -6.29
C TYR A 263 12.31 -7.36 -6.09
N ASP A 264 11.54 -7.79 -7.10
CA ASP A 264 10.87 -9.09 -7.10
C ASP A 264 11.59 -10.05 -8.04
N ALA A 265 12.17 -11.11 -7.48
CA ALA A 265 12.86 -12.17 -8.23
C ALA A 265 11.90 -13.24 -8.79
N GLY A 266 10.58 -13.05 -8.65
CA GLY A 266 9.56 -14.07 -8.84
C GLY A 266 9.23 -14.86 -7.56
N SER A 267 9.75 -14.45 -6.40
CA SER A 267 9.48 -15.05 -5.09
C SER A 267 8.96 -14.03 -4.06
N GLY A 268 8.56 -12.85 -4.52
CA GLY A 268 8.10 -11.74 -3.70
C GLY A 268 9.12 -10.61 -3.62
N ASP A 269 8.68 -9.48 -3.09
CA ASP A 269 9.48 -8.26 -2.98
C ASP A 269 10.60 -8.39 -1.94
N TYR A 270 11.82 -8.00 -2.31
CA TYR A 270 13.00 -7.86 -1.45
C TYR A 270 13.54 -6.44 -1.52
N ALA A 271 14.02 -5.92 -0.39
CA ALA A 271 14.66 -4.61 -0.34
C ALA A 271 16.18 -4.73 -0.37
N TYR A 272 16.82 -3.97 -1.26
CA TYR A 272 18.27 -3.86 -1.38
C TYR A 272 18.72 -2.43 -1.17
N GLN A 273 19.76 -2.25 -0.36
CA GLN A 273 20.38 -0.95 -0.10
C GLN A 273 20.99 -0.39 -1.40
N THR A 274 20.74 0.90 -1.63
CA THR A 274 21.35 1.67 -2.73
C THR A 274 22.39 2.66 -2.23
#